data_AF-A0A6P6UN11-F1
#
_entry.id   AF-A0A6P6UN11-F1
#
_cell.length_a   1.000
_cell.length_b   1.000
_cell.length_c   1.000
_cell.angle_alpha   90.00
_cell.angle_beta   90.00
_cell.angle_gamma   90.00
#
_symmetry.space_group_name_H-M   'P 1'
#
loop_
_entity.id
_entity.type
_entity.pdbx_description
1 polymer ?
#
loop_
_entity_poly.entity_id
_entity_poly.type
_entity_poly.pdbx_seq_one_letter_code
_entity_poly.pdbx_strand_id
1 'polypeptide(L)'
;MPSSFNKQLINRDLGTDVQTGTQETPFFSTAKSNASLFSSSSMFDDDNIKAYDVPDGVPDGYVFAGRPLEDIDLFFKVAPENFRRAAEAAERDTGRRVSCVVADAFLWFSFEIAEARGVSWVPVWTSEPRSLSIHFYTGYHCISQFDSNN
;
A
#
# COMPACT_ATOMS: atom_id res chain seq x y z
N MET A 1 14.86 -7.04 18.50
CA MET A 1 14.91 -6.24 17.26
C MET A 1 13.49 -5.81 16.95
N PRO A 2 13.14 -4.51 16.91
CA PRO A 2 11.79 -4.12 16.54
C PRO A 2 11.71 -4.15 15.01
N SER A 3 11.03 -5.16 14.47
CA SER A 3 10.64 -5.20 13.07
C SER A 3 9.48 -4.25 12.85
N SER A 4 9.77 -2.96 12.69
CA SER A 4 8.82 -2.00 12.15
C SER A 4 8.58 -2.35 10.69
N PHE A 5 7.54 -3.15 10.44
CA PHE A 5 7.01 -3.44 9.10
C PHE A 5 6.51 -2.11 8.51
N ASN A 6 7.29 -1.52 7.62
CA ASN A 6 6.93 -0.29 6.91
C ASN A 6 5.90 -0.65 5.83
N LYS A 7 4.61 -0.48 6.14
CA LYS A 7 3.51 -0.67 5.17
C LYS A 7 3.33 0.64 4.42
N GLN A 8 3.99 0.81 3.28
CA GLN A 8 3.94 2.03 2.46
C GLN A 8 3.22 1.78 1.14
N LEU A 9 2.17 2.55 0.85
CA LEU A 9 1.70 2.76 -0.53
C LEU A 9 2.10 4.19 -0.92
N ILE A 10 3.15 4.32 -1.72
CA ILE A 10 3.49 5.58 -2.39
C ILE A 10 2.65 5.57 -3.64
N ASN A 11 1.73 6.49 -3.93
CA ASN A 11 1.22 6.66 -5.30
C ASN A 11 2.07 7.72 -5.99
N ARG A 12 2.66 7.45 -7.15
CA ARG A 12 3.39 8.46 -7.94
C ARG A 12 2.74 8.59 -9.30
N ASP A 13 2.24 9.78 -9.61
CA ASP A 13 1.85 10.15 -10.96
C ASP A 13 3.13 10.38 -11.78
N LEU A 14 3.34 9.55 -12.81
CA LEU A 14 4.37 9.77 -13.83
C LEU A 14 3.66 10.18 -15.10
N GLY A 15 3.23 11.43 -15.16
CA GLY A 15 2.56 12.01 -16.31
C GLY A 15 2.92 13.46 -16.47
N THR A 16 3.81 13.74 -17.42
CA THR A 16 4.07 15.06 -17.95
C THR A 16 2.80 15.61 -18.60
N ASP A 17 2.12 16.53 -17.93
CA ASP A 17 1.54 17.69 -18.62
C ASP A 17 1.29 18.84 -17.62
N VAL A 18 1.64 20.05 -18.04
CA VAL A 18 1.48 21.26 -17.23
C VAL A 18 0.00 21.51 -16.98
N GLN A 19 -0.45 21.29 -15.74
CA GLN A 19 -1.65 21.91 -15.20
C GLN A 19 -1.28 22.56 -13.87
N THR A 20 -1.35 23.89 -13.86
CA THR A 20 -1.00 24.80 -12.77
C THR A 20 -2.03 24.74 -11.64
N GLY A 21 -1.95 23.69 -10.82
CA GLY A 21 -2.63 23.55 -9.54
C GLY A 21 -1.87 22.52 -8.72
N THR A 22 -1.58 22.83 -7.45
CA THR A 22 -0.90 21.97 -6.48
C THR A 22 -1.44 20.54 -6.57
N GLN A 23 -0.65 19.62 -7.13
CA GLN A 23 -1.09 18.25 -7.41
C GLN A 23 -1.00 17.43 -6.12
N GLU A 24 -2.11 17.40 -5.37
CA GLU A 24 -2.23 16.58 -4.16
C GLU A 24 -2.15 15.08 -4.53
N THR A 25 -1.10 14.45 -4.03
CA THR A 25 -0.79 13.05 -4.20
C THR A 25 -1.26 12.30 -2.94
N PRO A 26 -2.28 11.45 -3.04
CA PRO A 26 -2.82 10.76 -1.88
C PRO A 26 -1.88 9.62 -1.43
N PHE A 27 -1.48 9.68 -0.16
CA PHE A 27 -0.67 8.67 0.51
C PHE A 27 -1.52 7.89 1.52
N PHE A 28 -1.46 6.56 1.48
CA PHE A 28 -2.33 5.71 2.30
C PHE A 28 -1.51 4.84 3.24
N SER A 29 -1.77 4.93 4.54
CA SER A 29 -1.22 4.03 5.54
C SER A 29 -2.08 4.04 6.80
N THR A 30 -1.72 3.26 7.82
CA THR A 30 -2.42 3.30 9.11
C THR A 30 -2.22 4.64 9.80
N ALA A 31 -3.18 5.07 10.61
CA ALA A 31 -3.10 6.33 11.36
C ALA A 31 -1.80 6.44 12.18
N LYS A 32 -1.40 5.33 12.83
CA LYS A 32 -0.13 5.26 13.58
C LYS A 32 1.10 5.48 12.68
N SER A 33 1.10 4.89 11.48
CA SER A 33 2.21 5.03 10.54
C SER A 33 2.25 6.43 9.95
N ASN A 34 1.10 6.99 9.54
CA ASN A 34 1.02 8.36 9.04
C ASN A 34 1.47 9.36 10.11
N ALA A 35 0.97 9.25 11.34
CA ALA A 35 1.42 10.09 12.44
C ALA A 35 2.95 10.02 12.63
N SER A 36 3.56 8.84 12.51
CA SER A 36 5.02 8.70 12.60
C SER A 36 5.77 9.32 11.42
N LEU A 37 5.28 9.15 10.20
CA LEU A 37 5.96 9.62 8.97
C LEU A 37 5.87 11.14 8.80
N PHE A 38 4.71 11.71 9.08
CA PHE A 38 4.44 13.14 8.89
C PHE A 38 4.77 14.00 10.13
N SER A 39 5.06 13.40 11.29
CA SER A 39 5.57 14.14 12.46
C SER A 39 7.09 14.30 12.49
N SER A 40 7.83 13.44 11.78
CA SER A 40 9.29 13.31 11.90
C SER A 40 10.08 13.95 10.76
N SER A 41 9.41 14.50 9.75
CA SER A 41 10.05 14.80 8.48
C SER A 41 9.62 16.17 7.93
N SER A 42 10.56 17.11 7.89
CA SER A 42 10.47 18.33 7.06
C SER A 42 10.58 18.02 5.55
N MET A 43 10.70 16.74 5.19
CA MET A 43 10.81 16.26 3.80
C MET A 43 9.43 16.09 3.14
N PHE A 44 8.35 16.12 3.94
CA PHE A 44 6.96 16.07 3.47
C PHE A 44 6.23 17.42 3.70
N ASP A 45 6.97 18.50 3.95
CA ASP A 45 6.46 19.88 3.90
C ASP A 45 6.11 20.31 2.47
N ASP A 46 6.28 19.42 1.49
CA ASP A 46 5.68 19.57 0.17
C ASP A 46 4.16 19.49 0.32
N ASP A 47 3.48 20.64 0.18
CA ASP A 47 2.01 20.82 0.15
C ASP A 47 1.28 19.90 -0.88
N ASN A 48 2.03 19.11 -1.64
CA ASN A 48 1.57 18.20 -2.69
C ASN A 48 1.29 16.78 -2.19
N ILE A 49 1.51 16.40 -0.93
CA ILE A 49 1.19 15.04 -0.44
C ILE A 49 0.18 15.11 0.69
N LYS A 50 -0.93 14.39 0.54
CA LYS A 50 -1.98 14.30 1.57
C LYS A 50 -2.08 12.88 2.11
N ALA A 51 -1.92 12.74 3.42
CA ALA A 51 -2.08 11.46 4.11
C ALA A 51 -3.56 11.11 4.30
N TYR A 52 -3.90 9.86 4.05
CA TYR A 52 -5.20 9.26 4.30
C TYR A 52 -5.02 8.06 5.23
N ASP A 53 -5.71 8.09 6.35
CA ASP A 53 -5.66 7.02 7.35
C ASP A 53 -6.51 5.83 6.92
N VAL A 54 -5.89 4.66 6.92
CA VAL A 54 -6.51 3.37 6.62
C VAL A 54 -6.65 2.60 7.94
N PRO A 55 -7.83 2.04 8.26
CA PRO A 55 -7.99 1.23 9.47
C PRO A 55 -7.01 0.06 9.49
N ASP A 56 -6.41 -0.18 10.65
CA ASP A 56 -5.41 -1.24 10.87
C ASP A 56 -6.00 -2.65 10.96
N GLY A 57 -7.33 -2.76 10.98
CA GLY A 57 -8.07 -4.01 11.05
C GLY A 57 -8.20 -4.60 12.44
N VAL A 58 -7.79 -3.87 13.49
CA VAL A 58 -7.96 -4.29 14.88
C VAL A 58 -9.38 -3.96 15.33
N PRO A 59 -10.21 -4.96 15.71
CA PRO A 59 -11.57 -4.70 16.20
C PRO A 59 -11.57 -3.92 17.53
N ASP A 60 -12.64 -3.18 17.79
CA ASP A 60 -12.82 -2.48 19.07
C ASP A 60 -12.79 -3.48 20.24
N GLY A 61 -11.99 -3.17 21.26
CA GLY A 61 -11.82 -4.02 22.45
C GLY A 61 -11.01 -5.31 22.19
N TYR A 62 -10.36 -5.44 21.04
CA TYR A 62 -9.51 -6.60 20.75
C TYR A 62 -8.31 -6.68 21.70
N VAL A 63 -8.13 -7.86 22.31
CA VAL A 63 -6.99 -8.16 23.18
C VAL A 63 -6.05 -9.08 22.43
N PHE A 64 -4.84 -8.60 22.15
CA PHE A 64 -3.80 -9.36 21.46
C PHE A 64 -3.41 -10.62 22.24
N ALA A 65 -3.32 -11.75 21.56
CA ALA A 65 -2.83 -13.01 22.10
C ALA A 65 -1.29 -13.06 22.17
N GLY A 66 -0.59 -12.08 21.61
CA GLY A 66 0.87 -11.99 21.60
C GLY A 66 1.50 -12.93 20.59
N ARG A 67 0.75 -13.34 19.55
CA ARG A 67 1.28 -14.21 18.50
C ARG A 67 2.21 -13.40 17.58
N PRO A 68 3.26 -14.00 17.02
CA PRO A 68 4.03 -13.35 15.97
C PRO A 68 3.11 -12.94 14.82
N LEU A 69 3.24 -11.69 14.34
CA LEU A 69 2.52 -11.14 13.18
C LEU A 69 0.98 -11.01 13.34
N GLU A 70 0.44 -11.11 14.55
CA GLU A 70 -1.00 -11.03 14.81
C GLU A 70 -1.65 -9.74 14.28
N ASP A 71 -0.96 -8.61 14.45
CA ASP A 71 -1.36 -7.30 13.95
C ASP A 71 -1.32 -7.21 12.41
N ILE A 72 -0.35 -7.89 11.79
CA ILE A 72 -0.21 -7.99 10.35
C ILE A 72 -1.34 -8.84 9.75
N ASP A 73 -1.69 -9.95 10.38
CA ASP A 73 -2.79 -10.82 9.97
C ASP A 73 -4.14 -10.09 10.04
N LEU A 74 -4.39 -9.34 11.13
CA LEU A 74 -5.61 -8.53 11.29
C LEU A 74 -5.72 -7.48 10.19
N PHE A 75 -4.62 -6.79 9.90
CA PHE A 75 -4.57 -5.81 8.82
C PHE A 75 -4.89 -6.43 7.47
N PHE A 76 -4.21 -7.50 7.07
CA PHE A 76 -4.37 -8.08 5.73
C PHE A 76 -5.78 -8.63 5.47
N LYS A 77 -6.51 -9.05 6.51
CA LYS A 77 -7.91 -9.51 6.38
C LYS A 77 -8.85 -8.45 5.82
N VAL A 78 -8.59 -7.18 6.11
CA VAL A 78 -9.48 -6.07 5.75
C VAL A 78 -8.82 -5.03 4.85
N ALA A 79 -7.50 -5.09 4.70
CA ALA A 79 -6.73 -4.12 3.93
C ALA A 79 -7.26 -3.91 2.51
N PRO A 80 -7.53 -4.94 1.67
CA PRO A 80 -7.99 -4.71 0.30
C PRO A 80 -9.20 -3.78 0.20
N GLU A 81 -10.23 -4.04 1.00
CA GLU A 81 -11.45 -3.24 1.03
C GLU A 81 -11.21 -1.86 1.66
N ASN A 82 -10.43 -1.79 2.74
CA ASN A 82 -10.10 -0.52 3.38
C ASN A 82 -9.33 0.42 2.44
N PHE A 83 -8.38 -0.11 1.65
CA PHE A 83 -7.65 0.67 0.65
C PHE A 83 -8.53 1.06 -0.54
N ARG A 84 -9.47 0.22 -0.99
CA ARG A 84 -10.46 0.62 -2.01
C ARG A 84 -11.26 1.83 -1.55
N ARG A 85 -11.81 1.78 -0.34
CA ARG A 85 -12.60 2.88 0.25
C ARG A 85 -11.77 4.13 0.45
N ALA A 86 -10.53 3.99 0.90
CA ALA A 86 -9.63 5.12 1.08
C ALA A 86 -9.30 5.79 -0.27
N ALA A 87 -9.05 5.00 -1.32
CA ALA A 87 -8.85 5.52 -2.67
C ALA A 87 -10.10 6.27 -3.19
N GLU A 88 -11.29 5.70 -3.02
CA GLU A 88 -12.55 6.37 -3.40
C GLU A 88 -12.78 7.67 -2.62
N ALA A 89 -12.45 7.69 -1.32
CA ALA A 89 -12.51 8.89 -0.51
C ALA A 89 -11.54 9.97 -1.01
N ALA A 90 -10.30 9.59 -1.34
CA ALA A 90 -9.33 10.52 -1.90
C ALA A 90 -9.75 11.06 -3.27
N GLU A 91 -10.33 10.22 -4.13
CA GLU A 91 -10.85 10.64 -5.45
C GLU A 91 -12.00 11.65 -5.30
N ARG A 92 -12.87 11.45 -4.31
CA ARG A 92 -13.94 12.39 -3.98
C ARG A 92 -13.41 13.71 -3.41
N ASP A 93 -12.45 13.63 -2.49
CA ASP A 93 -11.89 14.81 -1.81
C ASP A 93 -11.10 15.69 -2.79
N THR A 94 -10.35 15.07 -3.71
CA THR A 94 -9.54 15.79 -4.70
C THR A 94 -10.29 16.13 -5.98
N GLY A 95 -11.45 15.50 -6.23
CA GLY A 95 -12.18 15.58 -7.49
C GLY A 95 -11.45 14.94 -8.67
N ARG A 96 -10.37 14.18 -8.43
CA ARG A 96 -9.52 13.58 -9.45
C ARG A 96 -9.53 12.07 -9.31
N ARG A 97 -9.62 11.36 -10.43
CA ARG A 97 -9.46 9.90 -10.43
C ARG A 97 -8.00 9.52 -10.21
N VAL A 98 -7.75 8.40 -9.53
CA VAL A 98 -6.41 7.81 -9.45
C VAL A 98 -5.96 7.45 -10.87
N SER A 99 -4.78 7.91 -11.27
CA SER A 99 -4.15 7.66 -12.58
C SER A 99 -3.09 6.55 -12.54
N CYS A 100 -2.59 6.22 -11.35
CA CYS A 100 -1.51 5.26 -11.13
C CYS A 100 -1.58 4.74 -9.69
N VAL A 101 -1.40 3.44 -9.50
CA VAL A 101 -1.24 2.83 -8.18
C VAL A 101 0.21 2.46 -8.00
N VAL A 102 0.88 3.10 -7.05
CA VAL A 102 2.23 2.72 -6.65
C VAL A 102 2.13 2.15 -5.22
N ALA A 103 2.85 1.06 -4.95
CA ALA A 103 2.55 0.23 -3.80
C ALA A 103 3.75 -0.57 -3.29
N ASP A 104 3.93 -0.75 -1.98
CA ASP A 104 4.84 -1.80 -1.49
C ASP A 104 4.38 -3.16 -2.06
N ALA A 105 5.34 -3.91 -2.61
CA ALA A 105 5.08 -5.19 -3.28
C ALA A 105 4.43 -6.26 -2.37
N PHE A 106 4.52 -6.14 -1.04
CA PHE A 106 3.79 -7.00 -0.11
C PHE A 106 2.28 -6.74 -0.11
N LEU A 107 1.84 -5.57 -0.55
CA LEU A 107 0.42 -5.24 -0.71
C LEU A 107 -0.06 -5.78 -2.07
N TRP A 108 0.02 -7.08 -2.26
CA TRP A 108 -0.29 -7.78 -3.52
C TRP A 108 -1.68 -7.44 -4.08
N PHE A 109 -2.66 -7.17 -3.20
CA PHE A 109 -4.02 -6.75 -3.56
C PHE A 109 -4.07 -5.36 -4.24
N SER A 110 -3.01 -4.56 -4.16
CA SER A 110 -2.93 -3.26 -4.84
C SER A 110 -3.01 -3.39 -6.36
N PHE A 111 -2.63 -4.55 -6.93
CA PHE A 111 -2.85 -4.86 -8.33
C PHE A 111 -4.34 -4.84 -8.69
N GLU A 112 -5.20 -5.48 -7.90
CA GLU A 112 -6.65 -5.52 -8.13
C GLU A 112 -7.28 -4.12 -8.03
N ILE A 113 -6.74 -3.26 -7.17
CA ILE A 113 -7.16 -1.86 -7.04
C ILE A 113 -6.84 -1.07 -8.31
N ALA A 114 -5.66 -1.32 -8.90
CA ALA A 114 -5.22 -0.71 -10.16
C ALA A 114 -6.00 -1.25 -11.37
N GLU A 115 -6.17 -2.57 -11.44
CA GLU A 115 -6.91 -3.26 -12.49
C GLU A 115 -8.37 -2.78 -12.55
N ALA A 116 -9.04 -2.70 -11.39
CA ALA A 116 -10.41 -2.19 -11.32
C ALA A 116 -10.58 -0.74 -11.79
N ARG A 117 -9.49 0.04 -11.84
CA ARG A 117 -9.46 1.41 -12.35
C ARG A 117 -8.91 1.51 -13.78
N GLY A 118 -8.37 0.42 -14.33
CA GLY A 118 -7.71 0.41 -15.64
C GLY A 118 -6.44 1.26 -15.67
N VAL A 119 -5.69 1.32 -14.57
CA VAL A 119 -4.49 2.16 -14.42
C VAL A 119 -3.22 1.35 -14.23
N SER A 120 -2.06 2.00 -14.40
CA SER A 120 -0.76 1.37 -14.16
C SER A 120 -0.59 0.98 -12.69
N TRP A 121 0.02 -0.18 -12.47
CA TRP A 121 0.46 -0.67 -11.16
C TRP A 121 1.99 -0.70 -11.10
N VAL A 122 2.58 -0.03 -10.11
CA VAL A 122 4.02 0.00 -9.88
C VAL A 122 4.33 -0.55 -8.49
N PRO A 123 4.61 -1.87 -8.36
CA PRO A 123 5.04 -2.44 -7.10
C PRO A 123 6.48 -2.00 -6.77
N VAL A 124 6.69 -1.64 -5.51
CA VAL A 124 7.96 -1.20 -4.95
C VAL A 124 8.45 -2.27 -3.99
N TRP A 125 9.56 -2.91 -4.34
CA TRP A 125 10.23 -3.84 -3.45
C TRP A 125 11.18 -3.06 -2.53
N THR A 126 10.83 -2.95 -1.26
CA THR A 126 11.58 -2.16 -0.26
C THR A 126 12.82 -2.88 0.29
N SER A 127 12.96 -4.17 0.01
CA SER A 127 14.08 -5.01 0.46
C SER A 127 15.17 -5.16 -0.62
N GLU A 128 16.20 -5.96 -0.35
CA GLU A 128 17.28 -6.17 -1.31
C GLU A 128 16.82 -6.99 -2.54
N PRO A 129 17.38 -6.76 -3.74
CA PRO A 129 16.99 -7.49 -4.97
C PRO A 129 17.13 -9.01 -4.86
N ARG A 130 18.06 -9.52 -4.03
CA ARG A 130 18.22 -10.97 -3.81
C ARG A 130 16.98 -11.58 -3.17
N SER A 131 16.41 -10.90 -2.17
CA SER A 131 15.18 -11.35 -1.52
C SER A 131 14.01 -11.38 -2.51
N LEU A 132 13.91 -10.36 -3.38
CA LEU A 132 12.91 -10.33 -4.46
C LEU A 132 13.02 -11.55 -5.38
N SER A 133 14.23 -11.89 -5.82
CA SER A 133 14.46 -13.09 -6.65
C SER A 133 13.93 -14.36 -5.99
N ILE A 134 14.17 -14.55 -4.70
CA ILE A 134 13.67 -15.71 -3.96
C ILE A 134 12.13 -15.73 -3.97
N HIS A 135 11.48 -14.59 -3.74
CA HIS A 135 10.02 -14.49 -3.80
C HIS A 135 9.47 -14.85 -5.18
N PHE A 136 10.12 -14.42 -6.27
CA PHE A 136 9.74 -14.83 -7.63
C PHE A 136 9.87 -16.35 -7.83
N TYR A 137 11.01 -16.94 -7.46
CA TYR A 137 11.25 -18.38 -7.69
C TYR A 137 10.38 -19.29 -6.83
N THR A 138 9.94 -18.83 -5.66
CA THR A 138 9.01 -19.59 -4.81
C THR A 138 7.64 -19.72 -5.50
N GLY A 139 7.17 -18.67 -6.19
CA GLY A 139 5.92 -18.72 -6.96
C GLY A 139 5.98 -19.70 -8.14
N TYR A 140 7.06 -19.68 -8.93
CA TYR A 140 7.20 -20.58 -10.07
C TYR A 140 7.26 -22.05 -9.67
N HIS A 141 7.95 -22.39 -8.57
CA HIS A 141 8.08 -23.79 -8.14
C HIS A 141 6.75 -24.36 -7.62
N CYS A 142 5.92 -23.56 -6.95
CA CYS A 142 4.60 -23.99 -6.50
C CYS A 142 3.61 -24.13 -7.68
N ILE A 143 3.64 -23.22 -8.65
CA ILE A 143 2.76 -23.27 -9.83
C ILE A 143 3.13 -24.47 -10.73
N SER A 144 4.43 -24.70 -10.99
CA SER A 144 4.87 -25.85 -11.80
C SER A 144 4.54 -27.20 -11.17
N GLN A 145 4.51 -27.30 -9.84
CA GLN A 145 4.11 -28.53 -9.14
C GLN A 145 2.58 -28.73 -9.13
N PHE A 146 1.79 -27.66 -9.23
CA PHE A 146 0.34 -27.77 -9.39
C PHE A 146 -0.02 -28.26 -10.79
N ASP A 147 0.62 -27.71 -11.82
CA ASP A 147 0.41 -28.12 -13.21
C ASP A 147 0.90 -29.55 -13.52
N SER A 148 1.86 -30.08 -12.75
CA SER A 148 2.32 -31.48 -12.89
C SER A 148 1.46 -32.50 -12.14
N ASN A 149 0.49 -32.06 -11.34
CA ASN A 149 -0.40 -32.92 -10.53
C ASN A 149 -1.86 -32.89 -11.02
N ASN A 150 -2.10 -32.35 -12.22
CA ASN A 150 -3.38 -32.37 -12.94
C ASN A 150 -3.18 -32.86 -14.37
#